data_AF-A0A178M049-F1
#
_entry.id   AF-A0A178M049-F1
#
_cell.length_a   1.000
_cell.length_b   1.000
_cell.length_c   1.000
_cell.angle_alpha   90.00
_cell.angle_beta   90.00
_cell.angle_gamma   90.00
#
_symmetry.space_group_name_H-M   'P 1'
#
loop_
_entity.id
_entity.type
_entity.pdbx_description
1 polymer ?
#
loop_
_entity_poly.entity_id
_entity_poly.type
_entity_poly.pdbx_seq_one_letter_code
_entity_poly.pdbx_strand_id
1 'polypeptide(L)'
;MDLMWGVVAVTVATFTVLIAVRRVLIIVGDVVFARYVAVGGLVAFSVDRDGTAGPDGGRGYRLRFEVGGPGVFHNVGVQLIDPGPAGSTDQPPGRRHTMAAGDAPIEWTFRLSDDDAEQAWVLVTWVRPYLQGVESEALAKRLSGGRLYEWRWYSETNRYLRTVLRFVARKWSIGGEQLSGLRLYGRWRRTTSNRSDDLIGPAGIPPPVR
;
A
#
# COMPACT_ATOMS: atom_id res chain seq x y z
N MET A 1 15.20 44.53 31.77
CA MET A 1 14.29 43.39 31.94
C MET A 1 13.36 43.25 30.73
N ASP A 2 12.67 44.31 30.30
CA ASP A 2 11.69 44.24 29.18
C ASP A 2 12.27 43.82 27.82
N LEU A 3 13.49 44.26 27.49
CA LEU A 3 14.16 43.86 26.24
C LEU A 3 14.43 42.35 26.17
N MET A 4 14.82 41.74 27.29
CA MET A 4 15.13 40.31 27.37
C MET A 4 13.86 39.46 27.23
N TRP A 5 12.77 39.87 27.86
CA TRP A 5 11.47 39.21 27.72
C TRP A 5 10.88 39.36 26.32
N GLY A 6 11.10 40.51 25.65
CA GLY A 6 10.73 40.71 24.25
C GLY A 6 11.44 39.76 23.31
N VAL A 7 12.76 39.56 23.47
CA VAL A 7 13.55 38.63 22.65
C VAL A 7 13.08 37.18 22.87
N VAL A 8 12.81 36.79 24.11
CA VAL A 8 12.29 35.45 24.42
C VAL A 8 10.92 35.23 23.77
N ALA A 9 10.00 36.19 23.87
CA ALA A 9 8.68 36.09 23.26
C ALA A 9 8.74 35.94 21.73
N VAL A 10 9.59 36.72 21.06
CA VAL A 10 9.80 36.63 19.60
C VAL A 10 10.37 35.27 19.21
N THR A 11 11.33 34.74 19.99
CA THR A 11 11.95 33.44 19.71
C THR A 11 10.94 32.30 19.86
N VAL A 12 10.12 32.31 20.92
CA VAL A 12 9.07 31.30 21.14
C VAL A 12 8.00 31.37 20.06
N ALA A 13 7.57 32.58 19.66
CA ALA A 13 6.61 32.77 18.58
C ALA A 13 7.13 32.21 17.26
N THR A 14 8.40 32.51 16.94
CA THR A 14 9.05 32.03 15.71
C THR A 14 9.15 30.51 15.70
N PHE A 15 9.56 29.88 16.80
CA PHE A 15 9.62 28.42 16.90
C PHE A 15 8.24 27.76 16.78
N THR A 16 7.21 28.37 17.37
CA THR A 16 5.83 27.85 17.30
C THR A 16 5.32 27.88 15.86
N VAL A 17 5.56 28.98 15.14
CA VAL A 17 5.22 29.11 13.71
C VAL A 17 5.97 28.09 12.87
N LEU A 18 7.28 27.89 13.11
CA LEU A 18 8.07 26.90 12.39
C LEU A 18 7.57 25.46 12.62
N ILE A 19 7.17 25.12 13.84
CA ILE A 19 6.58 23.81 14.16
C ILE A 19 5.22 23.63 13.49
N ALA A 20 4.37 24.66 13.51
CA ALA A 20 3.07 24.64 12.85
C ALA A 20 3.21 24.47 11.33
N VAL A 21 4.10 25.24 10.70
CA VAL A 21 4.42 25.14 9.26
C VAL A 21 4.96 23.75 8.94
N ARG A 22 5.88 23.21 9.73
CA ARG A 22 6.38 21.85 9.55
C ARG A 22 5.26 20.81 9.62
N ARG A 23 4.34 20.92 10.58
CA ARG A 23 3.19 20.02 10.67
C ARG A 23 2.27 20.14 9.46
N VAL A 24 1.99 21.36 9.01
CA VAL A 24 1.17 21.59 7.81
C VAL A 24 1.87 21.02 6.58
N LEU A 25 3.17 21.22 6.41
CA LEU A 25 3.94 20.63 5.30
C LEU A 25 3.96 19.11 5.33
N ILE A 26 4.02 18.50 6.52
CA ILE A 26 3.91 17.03 6.66
C ILE A 26 2.50 16.57 6.29
N ILE A 27 1.45 17.25 6.76
CA ILE A 27 0.05 16.86 6.48
C ILE A 27 -0.27 17.06 4.99
N VAL A 28 0.08 18.22 4.42
CA VAL A 28 -0.11 18.51 2.99
C VAL A 28 0.76 17.60 2.14
N GLY A 29 1.99 17.33 2.58
CA GLY A 29 2.87 16.35 1.98
C GLY A 29 2.22 14.97 1.97
N ASP A 30 1.76 14.46 3.10
CA ASP A 30 1.11 13.15 3.20
C ASP A 30 -0.17 13.09 2.35
N VAL A 31 -0.96 14.16 2.27
CA VAL A 31 -2.16 14.22 1.40
C VAL A 31 -1.79 14.22 -0.09
N VAL A 32 -0.78 14.98 -0.50
CA VAL A 32 -0.33 15.06 -1.89
C VAL A 32 0.41 13.79 -2.31
N PHE A 33 1.27 13.23 -1.45
CA PHE A 33 1.99 11.99 -1.68
C PHE A 33 1.07 10.77 -1.65
N ALA A 34 0.06 10.73 -0.77
CA ALA A 34 -0.98 9.69 -0.81
C ALA A 34 -1.79 9.75 -2.11
N ARG A 35 -1.95 10.95 -2.68
CA ARG A 35 -2.64 11.16 -3.95
C ARG A 35 -1.80 10.85 -5.19
N TYR A 36 -0.47 10.98 -5.14
CA TYR A 36 0.35 10.98 -6.38
C TYR A 36 1.49 9.97 -6.48
N VAL A 37 1.89 9.22 -5.46
CA VAL A 37 3.07 8.34 -5.60
C VAL A 37 2.83 6.96 -5.01
N ALA A 38 2.01 6.18 -5.70
CA ALA A 38 2.18 4.73 -5.66
C ALA A 38 2.79 4.33 -7.01
N VAL A 39 3.97 3.71 -6.98
CA VAL A 39 4.73 3.30 -8.17
C VAL A 39 5.21 4.46 -9.07
N GLY A 40 6.03 5.36 -8.50
CA GLY A 40 6.79 6.34 -9.30
C GLY A 40 5.96 7.40 -10.03
N GLY A 41 4.76 7.73 -9.54
CA GLY A 41 3.92 8.79 -10.12
C GLY A 41 2.85 8.30 -11.09
N LEU A 42 2.65 6.97 -11.22
CA LEU A 42 1.84 6.41 -12.29
C LEU A 42 0.39 6.13 -11.91
N VAL A 43 0.10 5.95 -10.61
CA VAL A 43 -1.26 5.68 -10.13
C VAL A 43 -1.56 6.45 -8.84
N ALA A 44 -2.82 6.82 -8.69
CA ALA A 44 -3.39 7.38 -7.48
C ALA A 44 -4.25 6.29 -6.81
N PHE A 45 -3.96 5.97 -5.55
CA PHE A 45 -4.69 4.96 -4.80
C PHE A 45 -5.08 5.49 -3.43
N SER A 46 -6.39 5.63 -3.22
CA SER A 46 -6.97 6.17 -2.00
C SER A 46 -8.04 5.22 -1.46
N VAL A 47 -8.15 5.22 -0.14
CA VAL A 47 -9.20 4.53 0.59
C VAL A 47 -9.53 5.44 1.75
N ASP A 48 -10.76 5.93 1.74
CA ASP A 48 -11.31 6.88 2.69
C ASP A 48 -12.38 6.20 3.53
N ARG A 49 -12.46 6.61 4.79
CA ARG A 49 -13.50 6.13 5.70
C ARG A 49 -14.71 7.05 5.59
N ASP A 50 -15.84 6.52 5.16
CA ASP A 50 -17.11 7.22 5.22
C ASP A 50 -17.59 7.20 6.67
N GLY A 51 -17.75 8.39 7.27
CA GLY A 51 -18.13 8.55 8.68
C GLY A 51 -19.56 8.09 9.02
N THR A 52 -20.35 7.68 8.02
CA THR A 52 -21.69 7.15 8.21
C THR A 52 -21.62 5.70 8.67
N ALA A 53 -21.97 5.47 9.94
CA ALA A 53 -22.24 4.13 10.44
C ALA A 53 -23.45 3.55 9.69
N GLY A 54 -23.29 2.35 9.15
CA GLY A 54 -24.38 1.60 8.54
C GLY A 54 -25.38 1.11 9.59
N PRO A 55 -26.60 0.73 9.17
CA PRO A 55 -27.64 0.22 10.06
C PRO A 55 -27.20 -1.01 10.87
N ASP A 56 -26.22 -1.77 10.36
CA ASP A 56 -25.70 -3.00 10.97
C ASP A 56 -24.47 -2.76 11.88
N GLY A 57 -24.13 -1.51 12.19
CA GLY A 57 -22.98 -1.15 13.04
C GLY A 57 -21.62 -1.15 12.33
N GLY A 58 -21.56 -1.57 11.06
CA GLY A 58 -20.36 -1.46 10.22
C GLY A 58 -20.10 -0.03 9.75
N ARG A 59 -18.83 0.32 9.50
CA ARG A 59 -18.43 1.61 8.91
C ARG A 59 -18.18 1.47 7.41
N GLY A 60 -18.54 2.51 6.66
CA GLY A 60 -18.32 2.57 5.22
C GLY A 60 -16.87 2.92 4.88
N TYR A 61 -16.35 2.28 3.83
CA TYR A 61 -15.06 2.58 3.23
C TYR A 61 -15.25 2.82 1.74
N ARG A 62 -14.66 3.91 1.22
CA ARG A 62 -14.66 4.24 -0.20
C ARG A 62 -13.24 4.13 -0.74
N LEU A 63 -13.04 3.17 -1.62
CA LEU A 63 -11.84 3.02 -2.42
C LEU A 63 -11.96 3.81 -3.72
N ARG A 64 -10.86 4.45 -4.11
CA ARG A 64 -10.67 5.02 -5.44
C ARG A 64 -9.27 4.72 -5.95
N PHE A 65 -9.20 4.12 -7.14
CA PHE A 65 -7.96 3.85 -7.87
C PHE A 65 -8.01 4.50 -9.27
N GLU A 66 -6.96 5.21 -9.63
CA GLU A 66 -6.85 5.96 -10.88
C GLU A 66 -5.44 5.84 -11.47
N VAL A 67 -5.36 5.76 -12.80
CA VAL A 67 -4.09 5.76 -13.52
C VAL A 67 -3.80 7.18 -13.98
N GLY A 68 -2.66 7.74 -13.60
CA GLY A 68 -2.24 9.10 -13.96
C GLY A 68 -1.01 9.17 -14.86
N GLY A 69 -0.28 8.07 -15.01
CA GLY A 69 0.95 8.01 -15.80
C GLY A 69 0.74 7.62 -17.27
N PRO A 70 1.76 7.78 -18.14
CA PRO A 70 1.69 7.50 -19.57
C PRO A 70 1.62 6.00 -19.95
N GLY A 71 1.27 5.12 -19.01
CA GLY A 71 1.26 3.66 -19.19
C GLY A 71 -0.13 3.07 -19.34
N VAL A 72 -0.23 1.93 -20.03
CA VAL A 72 -1.43 1.09 -20.08
C VAL A 72 -1.28 -0.07 -19.10
N PHE A 73 -2.27 -0.22 -18.24
CA PHE A 73 -2.34 -1.21 -17.17
C PHE A 73 -3.29 -2.29 -17.61
N HIS A 74 -2.85 -3.55 -17.56
CA HIS A 74 -3.69 -4.68 -17.97
C HIS A 74 -4.22 -5.45 -16.76
N ASN A 75 -5.43 -6.01 -16.89
CA ASN A 75 -6.06 -6.86 -15.88
C ASN A 75 -6.06 -6.24 -14.48
N VAL A 76 -6.47 -4.97 -14.40
CA VAL A 76 -6.59 -4.23 -13.15
C VAL A 76 -7.71 -4.85 -12.31
N GLY A 77 -7.37 -5.34 -11.12
CA GLY A 77 -8.29 -5.97 -10.19
C GLY A 77 -8.15 -5.38 -8.80
N VAL A 78 -9.26 -5.32 -8.07
CA VAL A 78 -9.32 -4.89 -6.68
C VAL A 78 -9.86 -6.04 -5.84
N GLN A 79 -9.24 -6.28 -4.69
CA GLN A 79 -9.62 -7.35 -3.77
C GLN A 79 -9.49 -6.88 -2.33
N LEU A 80 -10.35 -7.39 -1.46
CA LEU A 80 -10.26 -7.24 -0.02
C LEU A 80 -9.71 -8.55 0.57
N ILE A 81 -8.65 -8.45 1.36
CA ILE A 81 -7.94 -9.56 1.98
C ILE A 81 -8.12 -9.48 3.49
N ASP A 82 -8.32 -10.64 4.11
CA ASP A 82 -8.54 -10.81 5.55
C ASP A 82 -9.68 -9.92 6.10
N PRO A 83 -10.90 -9.93 5.53
CA PRO A 83 -12.02 -9.11 5.99
C PRO A 83 -12.64 -9.61 7.32
N GLY A 84 -11.95 -10.50 8.04
CA GLY A 84 -12.46 -11.18 9.22
C GLY A 84 -13.68 -12.09 8.97
N PRO A 85 -14.30 -12.62 10.04
CA PRO A 85 -15.35 -13.64 9.94
C PRO A 85 -16.70 -13.10 9.46
N ALA A 86 -16.99 -11.82 9.67
CA ALA A 86 -18.22 -11.20 9.18
C ALA A 86 -18.16 -10.85 7.68
N GLY A 87 -16.95 -10.69 7.14
CA GLY A 87 -16.72 -10.38 5.73
C GLY A 87 -17.22 -8.99 5.32
N SER A 88 -16.94 -8.60 4.07
CA SER A 88 -17.57 -7.42 3.48
C SER A 88 -18.93 -7.79 2.89
N THR A 89 -19.94 -6.95 3.11
CA THR A 89 -21.27 -7.12 2.51
C THR A 89 -21.27 -6.90 1.00
N ASP A 90 -20.33 -6.09 0.50
CA ASP A 90 -20.28 -5.67 -0.90
C ASP A 90 -19.22 -6.46 -1.68
N GLN A 91 -19.56 -6.87 -2.91
CA GLN A 91 -18.64 -7.57 -3.80
C GLN A 91 -17.63 -6.59 -4.43
N PRO A 92 -16.35 -6.97 -4.58
CA PRO A 92 -15.38 -6.15 -5.29
C PRO A 92 -15.78 -5.88 -6.75
N PRO A 93 -15.36 -4.74 -7.33
CA PRO A 93 -15.67 -4.40 -8.71
C PRO A 93 -15.04 -5.41 -9.66
N GLY A 94 -15.70 -5.62 -10.80
CA GLY A 94 -15.19 -6.49 -11.86
C GLY A 94 -13.79 -6.07 -12.34
N ARG A 95 -12.97 -7.07 -12.66
CA ARG A 95 -11.62 -6.86 -13.21
C ARG A 95 -11.72 -6.06 -14.51
N ARG A 96 -10.94 -4.99 -14.63
CA ARG A 96 -10.81 -4.21 -15.88
C ARG A 96 -9.65 -4.75 -16.70
N HIS A 97 -9.92 -5.12 -17.95
CA HIS A 97 -8.90 -5.68 -18.83
C HIS A 97 -7.80 -4.68 -19.19
N THR A 98 -8.14 -3.40 -19.28
CA THR A 98 -7.23 -2.29 -19.59
C THR A 98 -7.62 -1.05 -18.81
N MET A 99 -6.62 -0.27 -18.41
CA MET A 99 -6.80 1.05 -17.81
C MET A 99 -5.59 1.94 -18.14
N ALA A 100 -5.82 3.16 -18.60
CA ALA A 100 -4.81 4.15 -18.94
C ALA A 100 -5.14 5.51 -18.32
N ALA A 101 -4.20 6.46 -18.41
CA ALA A 101 -4.47 7.83 -17.99
C ALA A 101 -5.64 8.45 -18.77
N GLY A 102 -6.59 9.04 -18.04
CA GLY A 102 -7.83 9.61 -18.60
C GLY A 102 -9.04 8.67 -18.57
N ASP A 103 -8.83 7.36 -18.30
CA ASP A 103 -9.95 6.45 -18.06
C ASP A 103 -10.65 6.77 -16.74
N ALA A 104 -11.93 6.43 -16.67
CA ALA A 104 -12.70 6.57 -15.43
C ALA A 104 -12.01 5.81 -14.29
N PRO A 105 -11.97 6.34 -13.07
CA PRO A 105 -11.40 5.65 -11.91
C PRO A 105 -12.17 4.35 -11.60
N ILE A 106 -11.51 3.42 -10.90
CA ILE A 106 -12.20 2.32 -10.22
C ILE A 106 -12.62 2.85 -8.85
N GLU A 107 -13.92 2.85 -8.60
CA GLU A 107 -14.51 3.24 -7.32
C GLU A 107 -15.23 2.04 -6.72
N TRP A 108 -15.02 1.81 -5.44
CA TRP A 108 -15.68 0.73 -4.72
C TRP A 108 -15.99 1.16 -3.31
N THR A 109 -17.26 1.02 -2.91
CA THR A 109 -17.69 1.26 -1.54
C THR A 109 -18.04 -0.07 -0.90
N PHE A 110 -17.54 -0.31 0.29
CA PHE A 110 -17.82 -1.52 1.06
C PHE A 110 -17.94 -1.20 2.55
N ARG A 111 -18.62 -2.06 3.30
CA ARG A 111 -18.77 -1.93 4.75
C ARG A 111 -18.01 -3.04 5.47
N LEU A 112 -17.38 -2.68 6.60
CA LEU A 112 -16.71 -3.60 7.52
C LEU A 112 -16.98 -3.19 8.96
N SER A 113 -16.93 -4.15 9.87
CA SER A 113 -16.86 -3.86 11.31
C SER A 113 -15.52 -3.20 11.66
N ASP A 114 -15.44 -2.55 12.82
CA ASP A 114 -14.19 -1.94 13.26
C ASP A 114 -13.07 -2.97 13.46
N ASP A 115 -13.40 -4.12 14.06
CA ASP A 115 -12.46 -5.21 14.32
C ASP A 115 -11.93 -5.82 13.02
N ASP A 116 -12.80 -6.02 12.03
CA ASP A 116 -12.41 -6.53 10.71
C ASP A 116 -11.54 -5.51 9.96
N ALA A 117 -11.88 -4.23 10.03
CA ALA A 117 -11.11 -3.17 9.41
C ALA A 117 -9.70 -3.01 10.02
N GLU A 118 -9.48 -3.46 11.26
CA GLU A 118 -8.13 -3.48 11.84
C GLU A 118 -7.19 -4.44 11.12
N GLN A 119 -7.72 -5.57 10.65
CA GLN A 119 -6.98 -6.65 10.03
C GLN A 119 -7.03 -6.60 8.50
N ALA A 120 -8.06 -5.97 7.93
CA ALA A 120 -8.32 -5.98 6.50
C ALA A 120 -7.33 -5.14 5.68
N TRP A 121 -7.04 -5.66 4.49
CA TRP A 121 -6.20 -5.04 3.48
C TRP A 121 -6.97 -4.89 2.19
N VAL A 122 -6.80 -3.76 1.53
CA VAL A 122 -7.24 -3.60 0.14
C VAL A 122 -6.06 -3.73 -0.79
N LEU A 123 -6.14 -4.69 -1.70
CA LEU A 123 -5.16 -5.00 -2.70
C LEU A 123 -5.66 -4.54 -4.08
N VAL A 124 -4.84 -3.78 -4.79
CA VAL A 124 -5.01 -3.51 -6.22
C VAL A 124 -3.88 -4.19 -6.96
N THR A 125 -4.21 -4.96 -8.00
CA THR A 125 -3.23 -5.65 -8.83
C THR A 125 -3.41 -5.29 -10.29
N TRP A 126 -2.33 -5.22 -11.04
CA TRP A 126 -2.37 -5.06 -12.49
C TRP A 126 -1.14 -5.71 -13.10
N VAL A 127 -1.13 -5.77 -14.42
CA VAL A 127 -0.05 -6.34 -15.22
C VAL A 127 0.55 -5.25 -16.10
N ARG A 128 1.88 -5.15 -16.12
CA ARG A 128 2.59 -4.31 -17.07
C ARG A 128 3.49 -5.13 -18.00
N PRO A 129 3.45 -4.87 -19.31
CA PRO A 129 4.46 -5.40 -20.20
C PRO A 129 5.79 -4.70 -19.89
N TYR A 130 6.79 -5.46 -19.42
CA TYR A 130 8.12 -4.95 -19.14
C TYR A 130 9.14 -5.68 -20.01
N LEU A 131 9.59 -5.01 -21.07
CA LEU A 131 10.55 -5.54 -22.06
C LEU A 131 10.09 -6.90 -22.63
N GLN A 132 10.67 -8.01 -22.15
CA GLN A 132 10.42 -9.38 -22.62
C GLN A 132 9.53 -10.19 -21.65
N GLY A 133 9.02 -9.57 -20.58
CA GLY A 133 8.26 -10.24 -19.52
C GLY A 133 6.95 -9.56 -19.16
N VAL A 134 6.08 -10.33 -18.52
CA VAL A 134 4.80 -9.88 -17.96
C VAL A 134 4.93 -9.98 -16.45
N GLU A 135 5.13 -8.84 -15.77
CA GLU A 135 5.18 -8.80 -14.31
C GLU A 135 3.89 -8.20 -13.76
N SER A 136 3.31 -8.87 -12.76
CA SER A 136 2.18 -8.33 -12.03
C SER A 136 2.65 -7.39 -10.94
N GLU A 137 2.12 -6.20 -10.93
CA GLU A 137 2.35 -5.23 -9.88
C GLU A 137 1.16 -5.19 -8.97
N ALA A 138 1.42 -4.75 -7.74
CA ALA A 138 0.38 -4.66 -6.76
C ALA A 138 0.65 -3.60 -5.71
N LEU A 139 -0.44 -3.01 -5.23
CA LEU A 139 -0.48 -2.08 -4.12
C LEU A 139 -1.42 -2.63 -3.06
N ALA A 140 -0.97 -2.62 -1.82
CA ALA A 140 -1.77 -2.99 -0.67
C ALA A 140 -1.88 -1.81 0.29
N LYS A 141 -3.09 -1.46 0.71
CA LYS A 141 -3.33 -0.45 1.74
C LYS A 141 -4.06 -1.10 2.92
N ARG A 142 -3.51 -0.90 4.12
CA ARG A 142 -4.17 -1.31 5.36
C ARG A 142 -5.24 -0.29 5.75
N LEU A 143 -6.45 -0.74 6.08
CA LEU A 143 -7.57 0.15 6.38
C LEU A 143 -7.38 0.94 7.69
N SER A 144 -6.87 0.30 8.74
CA SER A 144 -6.70 0.91 10.07
C SER A 144 -5.59 1.96 10.21
N GLY A 145 -4.59 1.93 9.34
CA GLY A 145 -3.40 2.78 9.48
C GLY A 145 -3.06 3.62 8.25
N GLY A 146 -3.83 3.49 7.16
CA GLY A 146 -3.57 4.18 5.89
C GLY A 146 -2.22 3.82 5.25
N ARG A 147 -1.51 2.83 5.77
CA ARG A 147 -0.16 2.46 5.31
C ARG A 147 -0.26 1.80 3.95
N LEU A 148 0.50 2.34 3.01
CA LEU A 148 0.57 1.87 1.63
C LEU A 148 1.85 1.05 1.40
N TYR A 149 1.67 -0.09 0.74
CA TYR A 149 2.71 -1.05 0.39
C TYR A 149 2.67 -1.32 -1.10
N GLU A 150 3.85 -1.49 -1.68
CA GLU A 150 4.10 -1.80 -3.07
C GLU A 150 4.77 -3.17 -3.17
N TRP A 151 4.29 -4.01 -4.09
CA TRP A 151 4.94 -5.26 -4.42
C TRP A 151 6.16 -5.01 -5.30
N ARG A 152 7.31 -5.54 -4.91
CA ARG A 152 8.53 -5.50 -5.71
C ARG A 152 9.06 -6.90 -5.97
N TRP A 153 9.22 -7.23 -7.23
CA TRP A 153 9.89 -8.44 -7.68
C TRP A 153 11.36 -8.43 -7.31
N TYR A 154 11.89 -9.60 -6.97
CA TYR A 154 13.33 -9.79 -6.93
C TYR A 154 13.88 -9.85 -8.35
N SER A 155 15.11 -9.37 -8.55
CA SER A 155 15.80 -9.58 -9.82
C SER A 155 15.90 -11.06 -10.16
N GLU A 156 16.00 -11.40 -11.44
CA GLU A 156 16.09 -12.80 -11.88
C GLU A 156 17.22 -13.56 -11.19
N THR A 157 18.39 -12.93 -11.05
CA THR A 157 19.56 -13.49 -10.35
C THR A 157 19.23 -13.79 -8.89
N ASN A 158 18.52 -12.89 -8.21
CA ASN A 158 18.18 -13.06 -6.81
C ASN A 158 17.09 -14.14 -6.63
N ARG A 159 16.10 -14.20 -7.53
CA ARG A 159 15.11 -15.29 -7.59
C ARG A 159 15.79 -16.64 -7.80
N TYR A 160 16.74 -16.72 -8.74
CA TYR A 160 17.51 -17.95 -9.00
C TYR A 160 18.33 -18.37 -7.78
N LEU A 161 19.12 -17.47 -7.21
CA LEU A 161 19.93 -17.74 -6.03
C LEU A 161 19.09 -18.23 -4.85
N ARG A 162 17.96 -17.56 -4.57
CA ARG A 162 17.05 -17.95 -3.48
C ARG A 162 16.39 -19.30 -3.74
N THR A 163 16.10 -19.63 -4.99
CA THR A 163 15.58 -20.95 -5.38
C THR A 163 16.61 -22.05 -5.10
N VAL A 164 17.87 -21.84 -5.50
CA VAL A 164 18.97 -22.77 -5.23
C VAL A 164 19.20 -22.93 -3.72
N LEU A 165 19.27 -21.82 -2.98
CA LEU A 165 19.44 -21.85 -1.52
C LEU A 165 18.32 -22.61 -0.82
N ARG A 166 17.06 -22.36 -1.21
CA ARG A 166 15.89 -23.06 -0.66
C ARG A 166 15.94 -24.56 -0.99
N PHE A 167 16.36 -24.92 -2.20
CA PHE A 167 16.53 -26.31 -2.62
C PHE A 167 17.61 -27.02 -1.81
N VAL A 168 18.79 -26.42 -1.65
CA VAL A 168 19.89 -26.96 -0.84
C VAL A 168 19.47 -27.09 0.63
N ALA A 169 18.84 -26.06 1.19
CA ALA A 169 18.36 -26.07 2.57
C ALA A 169 17.33 -27.18 2.82
N ARG A 170 16.40 -27.41 1.88
CA ARG A 170 15.42 -28.50 1.98
C ARG A 170 16.04 -29.88 1.79
N LYS A 171 16.96 -30.00 0.82
CA LYS A 171 17.57 -31.27 0.47
C LYS A 171 18.51 -31.77 1.56
N TRP A 172 19.27 -30.87 2.18
CA TRP A 172 20.32 -31.22 3.14
C TRP A 172 19.97 -30.83 4.58
N SER A 173 18.78 -30.26 4.82
CA SER A 173 18.32 -29.78 6.13
C SER A 173 19.27 -28.79 6.82
N ILE A 174 20.06 -28.05 6.03
CA ILE A 174 21.01 -27.04 6.52
C ILE A 174 20.31 -25.69 6.55
N GLY A 175 20.43 -24.95 7.66
CA GLY A 175 20.01 -23.55 7.74
C GLY A 175 18.59 -23.28 8.25
N GLY A 176 17.91 -24.28 8.81
CA GLY A 176 16.64 -24.13 9.53
C GLY A 176 15.43 -23.71 8.67
N GLU A 177 14.28 -23.51 9.32
CA GLU A 177 13.01 -23.13 8.67
C GLU A 177 13.09 -21.80 7.90
N GLN A 178 13.99 -20.89 8.32
CA GLN A 178 14.16 -19.60 7.65
C GLN A 178 14.70 -19.74 6.22
N LEU A 179 15.66 -20.66 5.98
CA LEU A 179 16.22 -20.88 4.65
C LEU A 179 15.33 -21.78 3.77
N SER A 180 14.60 -22.72 4.38
CA SER A 180 13.62 -23.56 3.67
C SER A 180 12.31 -22.80 3.34
N GLY A 181 12.04 -21.71 4.06
CA GLY A 181 10.91 -20.80 3.89
C GLY A 181 11.20 -19.52 3.11
N LEU A 182 12.36 -19.40 2.45
CA LEU A 182 12.72 -18.18 1.71
C LEU A 182 11.63 -17.81 0.68
N ARG A 183 11.17 -16.57 0.75
CA ARG A 183 10.28 -15.97 -0.28
C ARG A 183 11.03 -15.90 -1.61
N LEU A 184 10.45 -16.45 -2.68
CA LEU A 184 11.14 -16.61 -3.96
C LEU A 184 10.88 -15.46 -4.94
N TYR A 185 9.68 -14.89 -4.89
CA TYR A 185 9.16 -14.04 -5.97
C TYR A 185 9.45 -12.56 -5.76
N GLY A 186 9.18 -12.05 -4.56
CA GLY A 186 9.32 -10.64 -4.27
C GLY A 186 9.02 -10.32 -2.82
N ARG A 187 8.88 -9.02 -2.55
CA ARG A 187 8.53 -8.50 -1.23
C ARG A 187 7.64 -7.28 -1.32
N TRP A 188 6.77 -7.14 -0.32
CA TRP A 188 6.09 -5.89 -0.02
C TRP A 188 7.09 -4.87 0.53
N ARG A 189 7.06 -3.66 0.01
CA ARG A 189 7.85 -2.51 0.47
C ARG A 189 6.89 -1.36 0.79
N ARG A 190 7.04 -0.75 1.96
CA ARG A 190 6.29 0.45 2.30
C ARG A 190 6.72 1.62 1.39
N THR A 191 5.77 2.37 0.82
CA THR A 191 6.11 3.46 -0.11
C THR A 191 6.83 4.63 0.57
N THR A 192 6.63 4.82 1.88
CA THR A 192 7.17 5.95 2.66
C THR A 192 8.46 5.64 3.42
N SER A 193 9.00 4.42 3.37
CA SER A 193 10.18 4.02 4.17
C SER A 193 11.02 2.94 3.49
N ASN A 194 12.34 3.05 3.66
CA ASN A 194 13.32 2.09 3.16
C ASN A 194 13.87 1.16 4.25
N ARG A 195 13.37 1.23 5.49
CA ARG A 195 13.85 0.38 6.58
C ARG A 195 13.28 -1.04 6.45
N SER A 196 14.13 -2.02 6.73
CA SER A 196 13.80 -3.45 6.72
C SER A 196 12.68 -3.83 7.68
N ASP A 197 12.48 -3.04 8.72
CA ASP A 197 11.53 -3.37 9.80
C ASP A 197 10.08 -3.01 9.41
N ASP A 198 9.90 -2.23 8.33
CA ASP A 198 8.60 -1.90 7.74
C ASP A 198 8.11 -2.97 6.73
N LEU A 199 8.76 -4.13 6.64
CA LEU A 199 8.45 -5.20 5.67
C LEU A 199 7.26 -6.11 6.04
N ILE A 200 6.43 -5.69 7.00
CA ILE A 200 5.20 -6.39 7.40
C ILE A 200 4.03 -5.84 6.57
N GLY A 201 4.03 -6.15 5.26
CA GLY A 201 2.83 -6.04 4.41
C GLY A 201 1.85 -7.20 4.69
N PRO A 202 0.77 -7.36 3.89
CA PRO A 202 -0.14 -8.50 4.04
C PRO A 202 0.67 -9.79 3.97
N ALA A 203 0.59 -10.59 5.03
CA ALA A 203 1.60 -11.54 5.46
C ALA A 203 1.95 -12.62 4.41
N GLY A 204 2.88 -12.32 3.50
CA GLY A 204 3.46 -13.32 2.60
C GLY A 204 2.58 -13.75 1.42
N ILE A 205 1.44 -13.08 1.19
CA ILE A 205 0.58 -13.34 0.03
C ILE A 205 1.19 -12.61 -1.18
N PRO A 206 1.73 -13.33 -2.18
CA PRO A 206 2.08 -12.70 -3.45
C PRO A 206 0.81 -12.22 -4.13
N PRO A 207 0.86 -11.17 -4.98
CA PRO A 207 -0.28 -10.84 -5.80
C PRO A 207 -0.71 -12.06 -6.63
N PRO A 208 -2.02 -12.28 -6.84
CA PRO A 208 -2.52 -13.42 -7.58
C PRO A 208 -1.83 -13.52 -8.95
N VAL A 209 -1.25 -14.69 -9.19
CA VAL A 209 -0.58 -15.01 -10.45
C VAL A 209 -1.61 -15.67 -11.35
N ARG A 210 -2.45 -14.86 -12.04
CA ARG A 210 -3.20 -15.14 -13.29
C ARG A 210 -4.42 -14.21 -13.49
#